data_AF-A0A0S7EU33-F1
#
_entry.id   AF-A0A0S7EU33-F1
#
_cell.length_a   1.000
_cell.length_b   1.000
_cell.length_c   1.000
_cell.angle_alpha   90.00
_cell.angle_beta   90.00
_cell.angle_gamma   90.00
#
_symmetry.space_group_name_H-M   'P 1'
#
loop_
_entity.id
_entity.type
_entity.pdbx_description
1 polymer ?
#
loop_
_entity_poly.entity_id
_entity_poly.type
_entity_poly.pdbx_seq_one_letter_code
_entity_poly.pdbx_strand_id
1 'polypeptide(L)'
;MVLSRGMIITKGSLVHGTLTTGSVSITADMVPFFRLIGYYHGNNGDIIADSVWVDVRDECEIKVTVQHNTQPVVGKPLDLEIDLHGQDATVALLAVDKAFYGLKADNKLTAKQVFSTMASYDLGCTYSGGSDPAKVLVDAGLSLLLKPNQPGGKILGVHHKM
;
A
#
# COMPACT_ATOMS: atom_id res chain seq x y z
N MET A 1 -10.85 0.89 9.72
CA MET A 1 -10.57 1.47 8.39
C MET A 1 -9.18 1.02 7.97
N VAL A 2 -8.97 0.73 6.69
CA VAL A 2 -7.68 0.36 6.13
C VAL A 2 -7.22 1.46 5.17
N LEU A 3 -6.01 1.97 5.40
CA LEU A 3 -5.35 2.97 4.58
C LEU A 3 -4.07 2.35 3.98
N SER A 4 -3.86 2.49 2.68
CA SER A 4 -2.61 2.08 2.01
C SER A 4 -2.27 3.06 0.90
N ARG A 5 -0.98 3.36 0.72
CA ARG A 5 -0.47 4.28 -0.33
C ARG A 5 -1.20 5.63 -0.34
N GLY A 6 -1.50 6.17 0.84
CA GLY A 6 -2.23 7.45 0.97
C GLY A 6 -3.70 7.39 0.55
N MET A 7 -4.32 6.20 0.48
CA MET A 7 -5.72 6.03 0.08
C MET A 7 -6.49 5.15 1.05
N ILE A 8 -7.74 5.51 1.34
CA ILE A 8 -8.65 4.68 2.13
C ILE A 8 -9.17 3.57 1.21
N ILE A 9 -8.64 2.36 1.36
CA ILE A 9 -9.02 1.22 0.51
C ILE A 9 -10.24 0.47 1.06
N THR A 10 -10.42 0.42 2.39
CA THR A 10 -11.53 -0.29 3.03
C THR A 10 -12.06 0.45 4.25
N LYS A 11 -13.40 0.52 4.37
CA LYS A 11 -14.11 1.01 5.55
C LYS A 11 -15.07 -0.05 6.08
N GLY A 12 -15.28 -0.07 7.38
CA GLY A 12 -16.18 -1.01 8.05
C GLY A 12 -16.38 -0.60 9.50
N SER A 13 -17.37 -1.23 10.13
CA SER A 13 -17.73 -1.02 11.54
C SER A 13 -18.04 -2.37 12.17
N LEU A 14 -17.69 -2.52 13.45
CA LEU A 14 -18.05 -3.68 14.24
C LEU A 14 -18.96 -3.23 15.38
N VAL A 15 -19.80 -4.14 15.87
CA VAL A 15 -20.65 -3.87 17.03
C VAL A 15 -19.77 -3.69 18.26
N HIS A 16 -20.00 -2.62 19.01
CA HIS A 16 -19.26 -2.34 20.23
C HIS A 16 -19.60 -3.35 21.33
N GLY A 17 -18.57 -3.83 22.03
CA GLY A 17 -18.68 -4.72 23.18
C GLY A 17 -17.39 -4.69 24.01
N THR A 18 -17.35 -5.44 25.11
CA THR A 18 -16.17 -5.53 25.99
C THR A 18 -14.94 -6.06 25.26
N LEU A 19 -15.13 -6.98 24.34
CA LEU A 19 -14.14 -7.44 23.37
C LEU A 19 -14.85 -7.59 22.02
N THR A 20 -14.26 -7.01 20.98
CA THR A 20 -14.75 -7.12 19.61
C THR A 20 -13.63 -7.65 18.74
N THR A 21 -13.89 -8.73 18.02
CA THR A 21 -12.94 -9.34 17.09
C THR A 21 -13.36 -9.09 15.65
N GLY A 22 -12.37 -8.92 14.78
CA GLY A 22 -12.57 -8.74 13.34
C GLY A 22 -11.42 -9.37 12.58
N SER A 23 -11.65 -9.71 11.32
CA SER A 23 -10.62 -10.19 10.40
C SER A 23 -10.40 -9.17 9.28
N VAL A 24 -9.14 -9.05 8.86
CA VAL A 24 -8.74 -8.28 7.70
C VAL A 24 -8.03 -9.24 6.76
N SER A 25 -8.62 -9.49 5.60
CA SER A 25 -7.98 -10.28 4.54
C SER A 25 -6.94 -9.42 3.83
N ILE A 26 -5.69 -9.88 3.82
CA ILE A 26 -4.59 -9.19 3.13
C ILE A 26 -4.76 -9.32 1.62
N THR A 27 -4.64 -8.21 0.90
CA THR A 27 -4.74 -8.14 -0.57
C THR A 27 -3.50 -7.44 -1.16
N ALA A 28 -3.31 -7.55 -2.47
CA ALA A 28 -2.20 -6.89 -3.17
C ALA A 28 -2.22 -5.34 -3.01
N ASP A 29 -3.40 -4.76 -2.83
CA ASP A 29 -3.56 -3.32 -2.58
C ASP A 29 -2.96 -2.83 -1.26
N MET A 30 -2.60 -3.76 -0.37
CA MET A 30 -1.97 -3.48 0.92
C MET A 30 -0.44 -3.53 0.87
N VAL A 31 0.16 -3.83 -0.29
CA VAL A 31 1.62 -3.84 -0.50
C VAL A 31 2.11 -2.40 -0.75
N PRO A 32 3.25 -1.97 -0.17
CA PRO A 32 4.16 -2.74 0.69
C PRO A 32 3.73 -2.78 2.17
N PHE A 33 2.82 -1.90 2.58
CA PHE A 33 2.24 -1.92 3.91
C PHE A 33 0.88 -1.21 3.93
N PHE A 34 0.17 -1.36 5.03
CA PHE A 34 -1.08 -0.62 5.28
C PHE A 34 -1.18 -0.18 6.74
N ARG A 35 -2.08 0.77 6.98
CA ARG A 35 -2.46 1.23 8.31
C ARG A 35 -3.88 0.77 8.61
N LEU A 36 -4.05 0.05 9.71
CA LEU A 36 -5.36 -0.25 10.27
C LEU A 36 -5.68 0.77 11.35
N ILE A 37 -6.77 1.48 11.15
CA ILE A 37 -7.21 2.58 12.03
C ILE A 37 -8.55 2.18 12.63
N GLY A 38 -8.59 2.10 13.96
CA GLY A 38 -9.79 1.88 14.75
C GLY A 38 -10.21 3.18 15.42
N TYR A 39 -11.51 3.48 15.42
CA TYR A 39 -12.02 4.60 16.18
C TYR A 39 -13.43 4.32 16.69
N TYR A 40 -13.77 4.92 17.82
CA TYR A 40 -15.07 4.86 18.48
C TYR A 40 -15.54 6.28 18.79
N HIS A 41 -16.84 6.49 18.63
CA HIS A 41 -17.50 7.75 18.99
C HIS A 41 -18.49 7.49 20.12
N GLY A 42 -18.19 8.03 21.30
CA GLY A 42 -19.04 7.94 22.47
C GLY A 42 -20.27 8.84 22.37
N ASN A 43 -21.29 8.54 23.18
CA ASN A 43 -22.53 9.31 23.21
C ASN A 43 -22.33 10.77 23.69
N ASN A 44 -21.24 11.02 24.42
CA ASN A 44 -20.91 12.33 24.98
C ASN A 44 -20.11 13.21 24.00
N GLY A 45 -19.86 12.74 22.78
CA GLY A 45 -19.00 13.42 21.79
C GLY A 45 -17.51 13.07 21.90
N ASP A 46 -17.14 12.22 22.86
CA ASP A 46 -15.78 11.72 23.00
C ASP A 46 -15.41 10.84 21.80
N ILE A 47 -14.19 11.02 21.30
CA ILE A 47 -13.62 10.17 20.26
C ILE A 47 -12.45 9.43 20.88
N ILE A 48 -12.37 8.13 20.62
CA ILE A 48 -11.18 7.32 20.92
C ILE A 48 -10.70 6.76 19.59
N ALA A 49 -9.40 6.82 19.35
CA ALA A 49 -8.81 6.27 18.16
C ALA A 49 -7.49 5.58 18.50
N ASP A 50 -7.16 4.56 17.74
CA ASP A 50 -5.84 3.97 17.70
C ASP A 50 -5.52 3.53 16.26
N SER A 51 -4.23 3.39 15.97
CA SER A 51 -3.76 2.94 14.67
C SER A 51 -2.61 1.96 14.82
N VAL A 52 -2.51 1.03 13.87
CA VAL A 52 -1.35 0.15 13.73
C VAL A 52 -0.91 0.13 12.27
N TRP A 53 0.40 0.18 12.08
CA TRP A 53 1.07 -0.01 10.80
C TRP A 53 1.45 -1.48 10.65
N VAL A 54 1.16 -2.06 9.49
CA VAL A 54 1.35 -3.49 9.23
C VAL A 54 2.17 -3.65 7.95
N ASP A 55 3.37 -4.20 8.11
CA ASP A 55 4.25 -4.58 7.00
C ASP A 55 3.65 -5.75 6.22
N VAL A 56 3.65 -5.65 4.90
CA VAL A 56 3.19 -6.70 4.00
C VAL A 56 4.37 -7.11 3.13
N ARG A 57 4.45 -8.39 2.78
CA ARG A 57 5.51 -8.86 1.90
C ARG A 57 5.46 -8.12 0.56
N ASP A 58 6.59 -7.55 0.18
CA ASP A 58 6.85 -6.99 -1.15
C ASP A 58 6.74 -8.06 -2.24
N GLU A 59 5.55 -8.19 -2.82
CA GLU A 59 5.27 -9.13 -3.90
C GLU A 59 4.37 -8.47 -4.95
N CYS A 60 4.65 -8.71 -6.23
CA CYS A 60 3.80 -8.21 -7.32
C CYS A 60 2.47 -8.97 -7.32
N GLU A 61 1.37 -8.26 -7.59
CA GLU A 61 0.05 -8.85 -7.79
C GLU A 61 0.06 -9.88 -8.93
N ILE A 62 0.70 -9.51 -10.04
CA ILE A 62 0.84 -10.35 -11.22
C ILE A 62 2.29 -10.85 -11.29
N LYS A 63 2.45 -12.17 -11.38
CA LYS A 63 3.76 -12.79 -11.64
C LYS A 63 3.98 -12.84 -13.14
N VAL A 64 5.16 -12.39 -13.57
CA VAL A 64 5.58 -12.42 -14.96
C VAL A 64 6.85 -13.23 -15.06
N THR A 65 6.86 -14.23 -15.93
CA THR A 65 8.04 -15.03 -16.22
C THR A 65 8.42 -14.86 -17.68
N VAL A 66 9.70 -14.59 -17.93
CA VAL A 66 10.25 -14.45 -19.29
C VAL A 66 11.32 -15.50 -19.48
N GLN A 67 11.13 -16.40 -20.45
CA GLN A 67 12.02 -17.53 -20.69
C GLN A 67 12.27 -17.72 -22.19
N HIS A 68 13.27 -18.54 -22.47
CA HIS A 68 13.57 -19.06 -23.81
C HIS A 68 13.95 -20.53 -23.66
N ASN A 69 13.56 -21.35 -24.63
CA ASN A 69 13.76 -22.81 -24.56
C ASN A 69 14.96 -23.31 -25.38
N THR A 70 15.62 -22.40 -26.10
CA THR A 70 16.76 -22.72 -26.98
C THR A 70 17.96 -21.85 -26.68
N GLN A 71 19.16 -22.41 -26.86
CA GLN A 71 20.40 -21.66 -26.76
C GLN A 71 20.42 -20.51 -27.79
N PRO A 72 20.63 -19.26 -27.38
CA PRO A 72 20.68 -18.14 -28.32
C PRO A 72 21.83 -18.29 -29.33
N VAL A 73 21.54 -18.06 -30.62
CA VAL A 73 22.53 -18.04 -31.69
C VAL A 73 22.57 -16.65 -32.32
N VAL A 74 23.78 -16.10 -32.47
CA VAL A 74 23.98 -14.76 -33.01
C VAL A 74 23.39 -14.66 -34.42
N GLY A 75 22.62 -13.60 -34.67
CA GLY A 75 21.98 -13.37 -35.97
C GLY A 75 20.81 -14.31 -36.30
N LYS A 76 20.34 -15.11 -35.33
CA LYS A 76 19.15 -15.95 -35.48
C LYS A 76 17.98 -15.41 -34.64
N PRO A 77 16.73 -15.58 -35.10
CA PRO A 77 15.56 -15.31 -34.28
C PRO A 77 15.61 -16.13 -32.99
N LEU A 78 15.08 -15.55 -31.92
CA LEU A 78 14.89 -16.19 -30.63
C LEU A 78 13.44 -16.00 -30.22
N ASP A 79 12.76 -17.09 -29.92
CA ASP A 79 11.41 -17.06 -29.39
C ASP A 79 11.47 -16.87 -27.87
N LEU A 80 10.73 -15.86 -27.38
CA LEU A 80 10.54 -15.60 -25.96
C LEU A 80 9.17 -16.12 -25.53
N GLU A 81 9.16 -16.89 -24.46
CA GLU A 81 7.96 -17.31 -23.77
C GLU A 81 7.69 -16.36 -22.61
N ILE A 82 6.50 -15.76 -22.60
CA ILE A 82 6.05 -14.82 -21.56
C ILE A 82 4.84 -15.45 -20.89
N ASP A 83 5.01 -15.86 -19.64
CA ASP A 83 3.96 -16.46 -18.84
C ASP A 83 3.42 -15.46 -17.81
N LEU A 84 2.13 -15.17 -17.93
CA LEU A 84 1.36 -14.28 -17.05
C LEU A 84 0.51 -15.07 -16.03
N HIS A 85 0.71 -16.39 -15.93
CA HIS A 85 0.04 -17.26 -14.96
C HIS A 85 -1.49 -17.19 -15.04
N GLY A 86 -2.03 -17.09 -16.27
CA GLY A 86 -3.46 -17.02 -16.53
C GLY A 86 -4.09 -15.64 -16.26
N GLN A 87 -3.30 -14.59 -16.08
CA GLN A 87 -3.76 -13.22 -15.90
C GLN A 87 -3.55 -12.39 -17.18
N ASP A 88 -4.37 -11.36 -17.36
CA ASP A 88 -4.23 -10.41 -18.46
C ASP A 88 -3.40 -9.19 -18.02
N ALA A 89 -2.29 -8.91 -18.71
CA ALA A 89 -1.42 -7.79 -18.41
C ALA A 89 -0.74 -7.22 -19.65
N THR A 90 -0.45 -5.92 -19.62
CA THR A 90 0.42 -5.28 -20.62
C THR A 90 1.88 -5.51 -20.24
N VAL A 91 2.66 -6.09 -21.14
CA VAL A 91 4.08 -6.37 -20.93
C VAL A 91 4.94 -5.42 -21.76
N ALA A 92 5.80 -4.64 -21.10
CA ALA A 92 6.81 -3.83 -21.74
C ALA A 92 8.17 -4.54 -21.66
N LEU A 93 8.79 -4.80 -22.81
CA LEU A 93 10.09 -5.46 -22.92
C LEU A 93 11.19 -4.47 -23.26
N LEU A 94 12.36 -4.66 -22.66
CA LEU A 94 13.58 -3.92 -22.97
C LEU A 94 14.75 -4.90 -23.09
N ALA A 95 15.45 -4.85 -24.22
CA ALA A 95 16.70 -5.57 -24.42
C ALA A 95 17.88 -4.62 -24.17
N VAL A 96 18.85 -5.06 -23.37
CA VAL A 96 20.04 -4.27 -23.01
C VAL A 96 21.28 -5.15 -23.14
N ASP A 97 22.35 -4.61 -23.72
CA ASP A 97 23.64 -5.30 -23.76
C ASP A 97 24.21 -5.42 -22.33
N LYS A 98 24.70 -6.62 -21.97
CA LYS A 98 25.22 -6.91 -20.64
C LYS A 98 26.36 -5.97 -20.22
N ALA A 99 27.14 -5.45 -21.16
CA ALA A 99 28.23 -4.51 -20.88
C ALA A 99 27.74 -3.23 -20.19
N PHE A 100 26.50 -2.78 -20.45
CA PHE A 100 25.93 -1.61 -19.76
C PHE A 100 25.80 -1.82 -18.25
N TYR A 101 25.57 -3.04 -17.78
CA TYR A 101 25.55 -3.33 -16.34
C TYR A 101 26.92 -3.16 -15.68
N GLY A 102 28.02 -3.22 -16.46
CA GLY A 102 29.36 -2.94 -15.98
C GLY A 102 29.63 -1.45 -15.70
N LEU A 103 28.82 -0.54 -16.28
CA LEU A 103 28.98 0.90 -16.12
C LEU A 103 28.51 1.41 -14.75
N LYS A 104 27.88 0.56 -13.93
CA LYS A 104 27.29 0.93 -12.62
C LYS A 104 26.43 2.19 -12.67
N ALA A 105 25.73 2.41 -13.78
CA ALA A 105 24.71 3.44 -13.85
C ALA A 105 23.54 3.02 -12.95
N ASP A 106 23.15 3.86 -11.99
CA ASP A 106 22.01 3.63 -11.08
C ASP A 106 20.65 3.88 -11.78
N ASN A 107 20.53 3.46 -13.05
CA ASN A 107 19.37 3.71 -13.89
C ASN A 107 18.51 2.45 -14.14
N LYS A 108 18.89 1.29 -13.58
CA LYS A 108 18.09 0.07 -13.68
C LYS A 108 16.92 0.16 -12.71
N LEU A 109 15.69 0.10 -13.23
CA LEU A 109 14.49 -0.06 -12.42
C LEU A 109 14.51 -1.44 -11.73
N THR A 110 14.34 -1.44 -10.41
CA THR A 110 14.29 -2.65 -9.57
C THR A 110 12.98 -2.74 -8.82
N ALA A 111 12.57 -3.96 -8.44
CA ALA A 111 11.40 -4.17 -7.59
C ALA A 111 11.50 -3.35 -6.29
N LYS A 112 12.68 -3.31 -5.67
CA LYS A 112 12.94 -2.49 -4.48
C LYS A 112 12.64 -1.01 -4.71
N GLN A 113 13.05 -0.44 -5.85
CA GLN A 113 12.73 0.97 -6.16
C GLN A 113 11.23 1.16 -6.36
N VAL A 114 10.53 0.22 -6.99
CA VAL A 114 9.06 0.27 -7.15
C VAL A 114 8.39 0.28 -5.78
N PHE A 115 8.67 -0.71 -4.92
CA PHE A 115 8.06 -0.79 -3.58
C PHE A 115 8.46 0.39 -2.68
N SER A 116 9.72 0.85 -2.73
CA SER A 116 10.15 2.05 -2.00
C SER A 116 9.43 3.31 -2.49
N THR A 117 9.13 3.40 -3.78
CA THR A 117 8.35 4.52 -4.34
C THR A 117 6.88 4.40 -3.91
N MET A 118 6.30 3.20 -3.94
CA MET A 118 4.95 2.94 -3.42
C MET A 118 4.82 3.32 -1.94
N ALA A 119 5.80 2.95 -1.12
CA ALA A 119 5.88 3.32 0.29
C ALA A 119 5.88 4.84 0.51
N SER A 120 6.52 5.60 -0.39
CA SER A 120 6.60 7.07 -0.28
C SER A 120 5.26 7.79 -0.44
N TYR A 121 4.22 7.11 -0.93
CA TYR A 121 2.86 7.64 -0.99
C TYR A 121 2.10 7.54 0.35
N ASP A 122 2.62 6.82 1.36
CA ASP A 122 2.03 6.89 2.70
C ASP A 122 2.27 8.27 3.31
N LEU A 123 1.19 8.87 3.82
CA LEU A 123 1.23 10.20 4.42
C LEU A 123 1.34 10.14 5.95
N GLY A 124 1.26 8.95 6.54
CA GLY A 124 1.46 8.76 7.97
C GLY A 124 2.94 8.86 8.38
N CYS A 125 3.18 9.26 9.63
CA CYS A 125 4.51 9.54 10.16
C CYS A 125 4.91 8.63 11.34
N THR A 126 3.96 7.88 11.92
CA THR A 126 4.22 7.00 13.08
C THR A 126 3.82 5.56 12.76
N TYR A 127 4.32 4.59 13.52
CA TYR A 127 3.90 3.19 13.37
C TYR A 127 2.57 2.87 14.07
N SER A 128 2.19 3.66 15.08
CA SER A 128 0.99 3.42 15.87
C SER A 128 0.64 4.64 16.72
N GLY A 129 -0.62 4.70 17.16
CA GLY A 129 -1.07 5.59 18.23
C GLY A 129 -0.90 7.08 17.97
N GLY A 130 -0.93 7.84 19.06
CA GLY A 130 -0.85 9.29 19.11
C GLY A 130 -1.06 9.79 20.54
N SER A 131 -0.69 11.03 20.82
CA SER A 131 -0.90 11.64 22.15
C SER A 131 -2.38 11.83 22.51
N ASP A 132 -3.23 11.91 21.49
CA ASP A 132 -4.67 12.09 21.59
C ASP A 132 -5.35 11.54 20.32
N PRO A 133 -6.69 11.37 20.32
CA PRO A 133 -7.43 10.78 19.20
C PRO A 133 -7.29 11.54 17.87
N ALA A 134 -7.13 12.87 17.89
CA ALA A 134 -6.91 13.63 16.68
C ALA A 134 -5.50 13.40 16.14
N LYS A 135 -4.50 13.37 17.04
CA LYS A 135 -3.11 13.05 16.72
C LYS A 135 -2.96 11.67 16.10
N VAL A 136 -3.69 10.66 16.59
CA VAL A 136 -3.72 9.30 15.99
C VAL A 136 -4.10 9.35 14.52
N LEU A 137 -5.17 10.10 14.19
CA LEU A 137 -5.65 10.20 12.81
C LEU A 137 -4.69 10.98 11.94
N VAL A 138 -4.16 12.11 12.43
CA VAL A 138 -3.20 12.95 11.70
C VAL A 138 -1.88 12.23 11.46
N ASP A 139 -1.34 11.56 12.47
CA ASP A 139 -0.09 10.81 12.37
C ASP A 139 -0.25 9.55 11.51
N ALA A 140 -1.47 9.07 11.30
CA ALA A 140 -1.81 8.04 10.32
C ALA A 140 -2.09 8.60 8.90
N GLY A 141 -1.96 9.91 8.67
CA GLY A 141 -2.13 10.53 7.35
C GLY A 141 -3.56 10.99 7.02
N LEU A 142 -4.47 11.05 8.00
CA LEU A 142 -5.87 11.47 7.80
C LEU A 142 -6.15 12.90 8.28
N SER A 143 -7.21 13.49 7.74
CA SER A 143 -7.82 14.72 8.27
C SER A 143 -9.13 14.41 8.98
N LEU A 144 -9.28 14.94 10.19
CA LEU A 144 -10.52 14.86 10.97
C LEU A 144 -11.27 16.19 10.88
N LEU A 145 -12.55 16.12 10.52
CA LEU A 145 -13.44 17.28 10.56
C LEU A 145 -14.59 17.00 11.54
N LEU A 146 -14.58 17.77 12.63
CA LEU A 146 -15.61 17.74 13.64
C LEU A 146 -16.61 18.85 13.36
N LYS A 147 -17.90 18.51 13.34
CA LYS A 147 -18.95 19.52 13.33
C LYS A 147 -19.28 19.87 14.78
N PRO A 148 -19.16 21.16 15.20
CA PRO A 148 -19.64 21.55 16.51
C PRO A 148 -21.14 21.24 16.62
N ASN A 149 -21.55 20.65 17.74
CA ASN A 149 -22.94 20.29 18.08
C ASN A 149 -23.63 19.23 17.20
N GLN A 150 -22.88 18.37 16.50
CA GLN A 150 -23.43 17.11 15.97
C GLN A 150 -22.68 15.92 16.56
N PRO A 151 -23.37 14.97 17.25
CA PRO A 151 -22.76 13.70 17.59
C PRO A 151 -22.41 12.96 16.28
N GLY A 152 -21.14 12.60 16.13
CA GLY A 152 -20.60 11.95 14.94
C GLY A 152 -19.69 12.87 14.12
N GLY A 153 -18.45 13.09 14.60
CA GLY A 153 -17.38 13.63 13.77
C GLY A 153 -17.18 12.79 12.51
N LYS A 154 -16.99 13.43 11.35
CA LYS A 154 -16.79 12.73 10.08
C LYS A 154 -15.33 12.78 9.70
N ILE A 155 -14.70 11.61 9.56
CA ILE A 155 -13.38 11.51 8.93
C ILE A 155 -13.59 11.79 7.44
N LEU A 156 -13.03 12.89 6.95
CA LEU A 156 -13.34 13.41 5.62
C LEU A 156 -12.37 12.95 4.52
N GLY A 157 -11.20 12.42 4.90
CA GLY A 157 -10.29 11.81 3.92
C GLY A 157 -8.84 11.89 4.35
N VAL A 158 -7.97 11.72 3.36
CA VAL A 158 -6.51 11.68 3.52
C VAL A 158 -5.94 13.10 3.42
N HIS A 159 -5.11 13.48 4.39
CA HIS A 159 -4.50 14.81 4.45
C HIS A 159 -3.35 14.91 3.43
N HIS A 160 -3.58 15.60 2.30
CA HIS A 160 -2.47 15.96 1.40
C HIS A 160 -1.69 17.11 2.05
N LYS A 161 -0.52 16.83 2.62
CA LYS A 161 0.46 17.90 2.89
C LYS A 161 0.99 18.37 1.53
N MET A 162 0.64 19.60 1.14
CA MET A 162 1.33 20.32 0.06
C MET A 162 2.72 20.74 0.54
#